data_AF-A0A645I478-F1
#
_entry.id   AF-A0A645I478-F1
#
_cell.length_a   1.000
_cell.length_b   1.000
_cell.length_c   1.000
_cell.angle_alpha   90.00
_cell.angle_beta   90.00
_cell.angle_gamma   90.00
#
_symmetry.space_group_name_H-M   'P 1'
#
loop_
_entity.id
_entity.type
_entity.pdbx_description
1 polymer ?
#
loop_
_entity_poly.entity_id
_entity_poly.type
_entity_poly.pdbx_seq_one_letter_code
_entity_poly.pdbx_strand_id
1 'polypeptide(L)'
;METALNLISTTSPSYPILASIEKNINFLNSNKGRQKINELINNIEKIKNNLENLESIKFYKGKDPTKILTRIQPLKGVTLKGFELSEILLDKYKIEDEITNEKSTMFLCGIGTDLKKLKRLESALKNISKNLL
;
A
#
# COMPACT_ATOMS: atom_id res chain seq x y z
N MET A 1 34.97 -2.25 10.89
CA MET A 1 33.56 -1.85 10.64
C MET A 1 33.45 -0.34 10.43
N GLU A 2 34.04 0.47 11.31
CA GLU A 2 34.08 1.94 11.20
C GLU A 2 34.75 2.46 9.91
N THR A 3 35.88 1.88 9.50
CA THR A 3 36.58 2.23 8.24
C THR A 3 35.73 1.97 6.99
N ALA A 4 34.95 0.88 6.99
CA ALA A 4 34.05 0.56 5.88
C ALA A 4 32.85 1.51 5.83
N LEU A 5 32.36 1.96 6.99
CA LEU A 5 31.28 2.93 7.08
C LEU A 5 31.72 4.30 6.56
N ASN A 6 32.93 4.72 6.92
CA ASN A 6 33.51 6.01 6.51
C ASN A 6 33.82 6.08 5.00
N LEU A 7 34.00 4.94 4.32
CA LEU A 7 34.17 4.91 2.86
C LEU A 7 32.89 5.29 2.10
N ILE A 8 31.71 5.07 2.70
CA ILE A 8 30.41 5.29 2.06
C ILE A 8 29.60 6.43 2.69
N SER A 9 30.06 6.96 3.83
CA SER A 9 29.43 8.09 4.51
C SER A 9 30.09 9.41 4.14
N THR A 10 29.28 10.46 4.07
CA THR A 10 29.79 11.82 3.92
C THR A 10 30.41 12.32 5.24
N THR A 11 31.49 13.09 5.15
CA THR A 11 32.08 13.80 6.29
C THR A 11 31.20 14.96 6.79
N SER A 12 30.11 15.28 6.07
CA SER A 12 29.13 16.32 6.44
C SER A 12 27.72 15.74 6.34
N PRO A 13 27.29 14.92 7.32
CA PRO A 13 25.97 14.30 7.29
C PRO A 13 24.86 15.33 7.48
N SER A 14 23.70 15.04 6.89
CA SER A 14 22.50 15.85 7.09
C SER A 14 21.90 15.59 8.47
N TYR A 15 22.16 16.48 9.42
CA TYR A 15 21.59 16.41 10.77
C TYR A 15 20.05 16.33 10.79
N PRO A 16 19.30 17.05 9.94
CA PRO A 16 17.85 16.88 9.86
C PRO A 16 17.40 15.46 9.48
N ILE A 17 18.13 14.80 8.58
CA ILE A 17 17.84 13.41 8.19
C ILE A 17 18.13 12.48 9.37
N LEU A 18 19.29 12.63 10.03
CA LEU A 18 19.65 11.83 11.20
C LEU A 18 18.62 11.97 12.33
N ALA A 19 18.24 13.20 12.68
CA ALA A 19 17.22 13.47 13.69
C ALA A 19 15.85 12.85 13.31
N SER A 20 15.50 12.84 12.02
CA SER A 20 14.26 12.21 11.53
C SER A 20 14.29 10.69 11.68
N ILE A 21 15.44 10.05 11.42
CA ILE A 21 15.64 8.60 11.61
C ILE A 21 15.50 8.26 13.11
N GLU A 22 16.20 8.98 13.98
CA GLU A 22 16.16 8.75 15.42
C GLU A 22 14.73 8.92 15.98
N LYS A 23 14.04 9.98 15.57
CA LYS A 23 12.64 10.22 15.95
C LYS A 23 11.72 9.10 15.47
N ASN A 24 11.93 8.55 14.27
CA ASN A 24 11.14 7.43 13.77
C ASN A 24 11.37 6.17 14.60
N ILE A 25 12.63 5.83 14.91
CA ILE A 25 12.98 4.69 15.78
C ILE A 25 12.28 4.83 17.15
N ASN A 26 12.38 6.00 17.77
CA ASN A 26 11.74 6.28 19.05
C ASN A 26 10.21 6.16 18.98
N PHE A 27 9.60 6.66 17.91
CA PHE A 27 8.16 6.53 17.69
C PHE A 27 7.73 5.07 17.53
N LEU A 28 8.38 4.29 16.67
CA LEU A 28 8.04 2.89 16.40
C LEU A 28 8.23 1.99 17.63
N ASN A 29 9.22 2.30 18.48
CA ASN A 29 9.44 1.58 19.74
C ASN A 29 8.41 1.93 20.82
N SER A 30 7.76 3.09 20.74
CA SER A 30 6.74 3.51 21.71
C SER A 30 5.44 2.69 21.60
N ASN A 31 4.66 2.66 22.69
CA ASN A 31 3.33 2.04 22.71
C ASN A 31 2.42 2.61 21.62
N LYS A 32 2.48 3.93 21.39
CA LYS A 32 1.69 4.63 20.37
C LYS A 32 2.06 4.18 18.95
N GLY A 33 3.36 4.01 18.66
CA GLY A 33 3.84 3.52 17.37
C GLY A 33 3.37 2.10 17.09
N ARG A 34 3.51 1.20 18.08
CA ARG A 34 3.03 -0.19 17.98
C ARG A 34 1.52 -0.26 17.77
N GLN A 35 0.74 0.55 18.50
CA GLN A 35 -0.70 0.67 18.30
C GLN A 35 -1.03 1.14 16.88
N LYS A 36 -0.31 2.12 16.34
CA LYS A 36 -0.52 2.60 14.96
C LYS A 36 -0.24 1.53 13.90
N ILE A 37 0.78 0.69 14.09
CA ILE A 37 1.03 -0.46 13.20
C ILE A 37 -0.14 -1.45 13.27
N ASN A 38 -0.60 -1.80 14.48
CA ASN A 38 -1.72 -2.72 14.64
C ASN A 38 -3.01 -2.16 14.01
N GLU A 39 -3.29 -0.87 14.20
CA GLU A 39 -4.41 -0.19 13.54
C GLU A 39 -4.31 -0.24 12.02
N LEU A 40 -3.13 0.00 11.45
CA LEU A 40 -2.87 -0.10 10.02
C LEU A 40 -3.22 -1.50 9.49
N ILE A 41 -2.67 -2.55 10.12
CA ILE A 41 -2.91 -3.94 9.74
C ILE A 41 -4.41 -4.26 9.82
N ASN A 42 -5.05 -3.93 10.93
CA ASN A 42 -6.48 -4.16 11.13
C ASN A 42 -7.34 -3.43 10.09
N ASN A 43 -6.97 -2.22 9.69
CA ASN A 43 -7.69 -1.46 8.68
C ASN A 43 -7.53 -2.06 7.27
N ILE A 44 -6.33 -2.56 6.94
CA ILE A 44 -6.08 -3.26 5.67
C ILE A 44 -6.91 -4.54 5.60
N GLU A 45 -6.91 -5.34 6.66
CA GLU A 45 -7.71 -6.57 6.72
C GLU A 45 -9.20 -6.30 6.59
N LYS A 46 -9.73 -5.30 7.31
CA LYS A 46 -11.14 -4.89 7.18
C LYS A 46 -11.51 -4.52 5.75
N ILE A 47 -10.67 -3.77 5.06
CA ILE A 47 -10.95 -3.34 3.69
C ILE A 47 -10.84 -4.50 2.70
N LYS A 48 -9.85 -5.38 2.86
CA LYS A 48 -9.77 -6.63 2.10
C LYS A 48 -11.05 -7.45 2.27
N ASN A 49 -11.48 -7.70 3.50
CA ASN A 49 -12.70 -8.46 3.80
C ASN A 49 -13.96 -7.82 3.20
N ASN A 50 -14.08 -6.48 3.27
CA ASN A 50 -15.21 -5.76 2.67
C ASN A 50 -15.27 -5.92 1.14
N LEU A 51 -14.11 -6.04 0.49
CA LEU A 51 -13.98 -6.14 -0.96
C LEU A 51 -14.01 -7.60 -1.44
N GLU A 52 -13.58 -8.57 -0.63
CA GLU A 52 -13.68 -10.00 -0.94
C GLU A 52 -15.12 -10.48 -1.08
N ASN A 53 -16.08 -9.78 -0.47
CA ASN A 53 -17.52 -10.02 -0.70
C ASN A 53 -17.95 -9.72 -2.15
N LEU A 54 -17.11 -9.07 -2.96
CA LEU A 54 -17.35 -8.83 -4.37
C LEU A 54 -16.58 -9.87 -5.19
N GLU A 55 -17.30 -10.78 -5.86
CA GLU A 55 -16.69 -11.85 -6.67
C GLU A 55 -15.76 -11.31 -7.77
N SER A 56 -15.95 -10.05 -8.15
CA SER A 56 -15.21 -9.33 -9.18
C SER A 56 -13.82 -8.84 -8.75
N ILE A 57 -13.48 -8.87 -7.46
CA ILE A 57 -12.21 -8.38 -6.93
C ILE A 57 -11.50 -9.53 -6.22
N LYS A 58 -10.26 -9.82 -6.62
CA LYS A 58 -9.45 -10.87 -6.01
C LYS A 58 -8.20 -10.28 -5.39
N PHE A 59 -7.95 -10.63 -4.13
CA PHE A 59 -6.69 -10.37 -3.46
C PHE A 59 -5.83 -11.63 -3.45
N TYR A 60 -4.55 -11.45 -3.69
CA TYR A 60 -3.58 -12.54 -3.54
C TYR A 60 -3.17 -12.65 -2.07
N LYS A 61 -3.23 -13.86 -1.53
CA LYS A 61 -2.76 -14.14 -0.16
C LYS A 61 -1.24 -14.07 -0.12
N GLY A 62 -0.72 -13.25 0.77
CA GLY A 62 0.71 -13.10 1.04
C GLY A 62 0.98 -13.14 2.54
N LYS A 63 2.26 -13.30 2.92
CA LYS A 63 2.68 -13.30 4.33
C LYS A 63 2.64 -11.90 4.96
N ASP A 64 2.78 -10.86 4.15
CA ASP A 64 2.85 -9.47 4.59
C ASP A 64 1.50 -8.77 4.38
N PRO A 65 0.76 -8.42 5.44
CA PRO A 65 -0.55 -7.78 5.31
C PRO A 65 -0.44 -6.38 4.70
N THR A 66 0.70 -5.71 4.82
CA THR A 66 0.93 -4.34 4.31
C THR A 66 1.07 -4.25 2.80
N LYS A 67 1.21 -5.40 2.13
CA LYS A 67 1.25 -5.51 0.67
C LYS A 67 -0.11 -5.97 0.16
N ILE A 68 -0.81 -5.06 -0.48
CA ILE A 68 -2.13 -5.34 -1.07
C ILE A 68 -1.93 -5.63 -2.54
N LEU A 69 -1.88 -6.90 -2.92
CA LEU A 69 -1.83 -7.33 -4.32
C LEU A 69 -3.24 -7.69 -4.78
N THR A 70 -3.77 -6.97 -5.78
CA THR A 70 -5.16 -7.10 -6.23
C THR A 70 -5.28 -7.22 -7.75
N ARG A 71 -6.36 -7.86 -8.19
CA ARG A 71 -6.80 -7.96 -9.58
C ARG A 71 -8.32 -7.79 -9.64
N ILE A 72 -8.81 -7.09 -10.65
CA ILE A 72 -10.24 -6.98 -10.95
C ILE A 72 -10.58 -7.96 -12.07
N GLN A 73 -11.42 -8.95 -11.77
CA GLN A 73 -11.90 -9.98 -12.69
C GLN A 73 -13.44 -10.01 -12.63
N PRO A 74 -14.15 -9.22 -13.46
CA PRO A 74 -15.61 -9.19 -13.45
C PRO A 74 -16.22 -10.55 -13.83
N LEU A 75 -17.44 -10.81 -13.36
CA LEU A 75 -18.18 -12.06 -13.60
C LEU A 75 -18.60 -12.25 -15.07
N LYS A 76 -18.80 -11.14 -15.77
CA LYS A 76 -19.07 -11.07 -17.21
C LYS A 76 -18.13 -10.03 -17.79
N GLY A 77 -17.54 -10.32 -18.96
CA GLY A 77 -16.64 -9.39 -19.65
C GLY A 77 -15.17 -9.75 -19.53
N VAL A 78 -14.32 -8.81 -19.94
CA VAL A 78 -12.88 -8.99 -20.03
C VAL A 78 -12.23 -8.66 -18.69
N THR A 79 -11.31 -9.52 -18.25
CA THR A 79 -10.53 -9.24 -17.05
C THR A 79 -9.62 -8.04 -17.29
N LEU A 80 -9.70 -7.04 -16.41
CA LEU A 80 -8.88 -5.84 -16.50
C LEU A 80 -7.40 -6.19 -16.31
N LYS A 81 -6.54 -5.68 -17.19
CA LYS A 81 -5.09 -5.84 -17.04
C LYS A 81 -4.61 -4.98 -15.87
N GLY A 82 -3.53 -5.40 -15.21
CA GLY A 82 -2.97 -4.61 -14.10
C GLY A 82 -2.54 -3.21 -14.55
N PHE A 83 -1.90 -3.07 -15.71
CA PHE A 83 -1.49 -1.77 -16.25
C PHE A 83 -2.68 -0.81 -16.45
N GLU A 84 -3.80 -1.31 -16.96
CA GLU A 84 -5.03 -0.51 -17.13
C GLU A 84 -5.63 -0.11 -15.78
N LEU A 85 -5.57 -0.99 -14.79
CA LEU A 85 -5.99 -0.69 -13.42
C LEU A 85 -5.14 0.44 -12.81
N SER A 86 -3.82 0.35 -12.96
CA SER A 86 -2.86 1.35 -12.51
C SER A 86 -3.15 2.72 -13.14
N GLU A 87 -3.30 2.79 -14.46
CA GLU A 87 -3.64 4.03 -15.18
C GLU A 87 -4.97 4.63 -14.69
N ILE A 88 -6.03 3.83 -14.56
CA ILE A 88 -7.33 4.30 -14.07
C ILE A 88 -7.22 4.87 -12.65
N LEU A 89 -6.49 4.18 -11.77
CA LEU A 89 -6.31 4.59 -10.38
C LEU A 89 -5.51 5.88 -10.28
N LEU A 90 -4.45 6.02 -11.07
CA LEU A 90 -3.64 7.22 -11.11
C LEU A 90 -4.42 8.40 -11.70
N ASP A 91 -5.02 8.24 -12.87
CA ASP A 91 -5.62 9.35 -13.60
C ASP A 91 -6.91 9.83 -12.95
N LYS A 92 -7.81 8.91 -12.60
CA LYS A 92 -9.16 9.25 -12.10
C LYS A 92 -9.22 9.39 -10.59
N TYR A 93 -8.43 8.59 -9.86
CA TYR A 93 -8.50 8.54 -8.40
C TYR A 93 -7.25 9.12 -7.71
N LYS A 94 -6.21 9.49 -8.47
CA LYS A 94 -4.93 10.00 -7.96
C LYS A 94 -4.27 9.04 -6.96
N ILE A 95 -4.48 7.75 -7.15
CA ILE A 95 -3.91 6.66 -6.35
C ILE A 95 -2.76 6.05 -7.16
N GLU A 96 -1.58 6.10 -6.59
CA GLU A 96 -0.38 5.48 -7.13
C GLU A 96 -0.21 4.08 -6.54
N ASP A 97 0.12 3.11 -7.39
CA ASP A 97 0.56 1.78 -6.98
C ASP A 97 2.08 1.71 -6.83
N GLU A 98 2.56 0.70 -6.11
CA GLU A 98 3.99 0.47 -5.93
C GLU A 98 4.59 -0.24 -7.15
N ILE A 99 3.88 -1.26 -7.66
CA ILE A 99 4.29 -2.06 -8.80
C ILE A 99 3.09 -2.74 -9.45
N THR A 100 3.14 -2.85 -10.77
CA THR A 100 2.10 -3.46 -11.59
C THR A 100 2.70 -4.41 -12.62
N ASN A 101 1.95 -5.46 -12.96
CA ASN A 101 2.22 -6.34 -14.08
C ASN A 101 0.95 -6.54 -14.92
N GLU A 102 1.00 -7.40 -15.95
CA GLU A 102 -0.16 -7.64 -16.82
C GLU A 102 -1.42 -8.13 -16.08
N LYS A 103 -1.26 -8.81 -14.96
CA LYS A 103 -2.32 -9.50 -14.24
C LYS A 103 -2.81 -8.77 -13.00
N SER A 104 -1.96 -8.03 -12.30
CA SER A 104 -2.27 -7.47 -10.98
C SER A 104 -1.46 -6.22 -10.66
N THR A 105 -1.96 -5.49 -9.66
CA THR A 105 -1.39 -4.25 -9.14
C THR A 105 -1.16 -4.39 -7.64
N MET A 106 -0.01 -3.93 -7.14
CA MET A 106 0.37 -3.98 -5.73
C MET A 106 0.41 -2.59 -5.11
N PHE A 107 -0.19 -2.44 -3.93
CA PHE A 107 -0.07 -1.26 -3.10
C PHE A 107 0.75 -1.57 -1.86
N LEU A 108 1.71 -0.70 -1.54
CA LEU A 108 2.49 -0.77 -0.31
C LEU A 108 1.92 0.19 0.73
N CYS A 109 1.48 -0.35 1.86
CA CYS A 109 0.90 0.44 2.94
C CYS A 109 1.89 0.60 4.10
N GLY A 110 2.52 1.77 4.22
CA GLY A 110 3.36 2.10 5.36
C GLY A 110 2.62 2.78 6.51
N ILE A 111 3.36 3.14 7.57
CA ILE A 111 2.85 3.89 8.74
C ILE A 111 2.20 5.24 8.38
N GLY A 112 2.54 5.81 7.21
CA GLY A 112 1.92 7.02 6.65
C GLY A 112 0.60 6.79 5.90
N THR A 113 0.10 5.55 5.87
CA THR A 113 -1.16 5.17 5.23
C THR A 113 -2.27 5.24 6.27
N ASP A 114 -3.04 6.32 6.26
CA ASP A 114 -4.17 6.47 7.15
C ASP A 114 -5.43 5.76 6.62
N LEU A 115 -6.44 5.64 7.49
CA LEU A 115 -7.72 5.03 7.13
C LEU A 115 -8.42 5.75 5.97
N LYS A 116 -8.21 7.06 5.80
CA LYS A 116 -8.84 7.84 4.72
C LYS A 116 -8.28 7.42 3.37
N LYS A 117 -6.97 7.25 3.24
CA LYS A 117 -6.30 6.73 2.04
C LYS A 117 -6.79 5.32 1.72
N LEU A 118 -6.85 4.44 2.71
CA LEU A 118 -7.32 3.07 2.50
C LEU A 118 -8.80 3.04 2.06
N LYS A 119 -9.68 3.84 2.67
CA LYS A 119 -11.07 3.98 2.23
C LYS A 119 -11.21 4.56 0.83
N ARG A 120 -10.30 5.46 0.43
CA ARG A 120 -10.26 5.99 -0.95
C ARG A 120 -9.93 4.87 -1.93
N LEU A 121 -8.96 4.02 -1.62
CA LEU A 121 -8.64 2.83 -2.41
C LEU A 121 -9.83 1.87 -2.47
N GLU A 122 -10.46 1.56 -1.33
CA GLU A 122 -11.66 0.72 -1.27
C GLU A 122 -12.77 1.22 -2.20
N SER A 123 -13.07 2.52 -2.13
CA SER A 123 -14.11 3.14 -2.93
C SER A 123 -13.78 3.12 -4.43
N ALA A 124 -12.51 3.39 -4.77
CA ALA A 124 -12.03 3.36 -6.15
C ALA A 124 -12.18 1.96 -6.76
N LEU A 125 -11.69 0.92 -6.06
CA LEU A 125 -11.79 -0.46 -6.51
C LEU A 125 -13.25 -0.91 -6.68
N LYS A 126 -14.15 -0.53 -5.77
CA LYS A 126 -15.59 -0.79 -5.90
C LYS A 126 -16.19 -0.13 -7.14
N ASN A 127 -15.88 1.14 -7.38
CA ASN A 127 -16.41 1.88 -8.51
C ASN A 127 -15.89 1.33 -9.85
N ILE A 128 -14.59 1.04 -9.94
CA ILE A 128 -13.99 0.43 -11.14
C ILE A 128 -14.63 -0.92 -11.40
N SER A 129 -14.76 -1.75 -10.37
CA SER A 129 -15.38 -3.07 -10.51
C SER A 129 -16.84 -3.00 -10.97
N LYS A 130 -17.62 -2.02 -10.54
CA LYS A 130 -19.04 -1.87 -10.95
C LYS A 130 -19.19 -1.40 -12.39
N ASN A 131 -18.32 -0.52 -12.85
CA ASN A 131 -18.37 0.01 -14.22
C ASN A 131 -17.86 -0.98 -15.28
N LEU A 132 -17.29 -2.11 -14.85
CA LEU A 132 -16.79 -3.20 -15.70
C LEU A 132 -17.74 -4.42 -15.76
N LEU A 133 -18.84 -4.39 -14.99
CA LEU A 133 -19.93 -5.37 -15.02
C LEU A 133 -20.98 -4.95 -16.05
#